data_AF-A0A7W8EJD7-F1
#
_entry.id   AF-A0A7W8EJD7-F1
#
_cell.length_a   1.000
_cell.length_b   1.000
_cell.length_c   1.000
_cell.angle_alpha   90.00
_cell.angle_beta   90.00
_cell.angle_gamma   90.00
#
_symmetry.space_group_name_H-M   'P 1'
#
loop_
_entity.id
_entity.type
_entity.pdbx_description
1 polymer ?
#
loop_
_entity_poly.entity_id
_entity_poly.type
_entity_poly.pdbx_seq_one_letter_code
_entity_poly.pdbx_strand_id
1 'polypeptide(L)' 'MQHLYWDLGSVAFGARFEVELRGSSCRVCLMDAEEYQAYLDQDAYEYYGGFYDASPVELEVPYDDD' A
#
# COMPACT_ATOMS: atom_id res chain seq x y z
N MET A 1 -15.63 -4.82 -3.94
CA MET A 1 -14.53 -4.96 -4.92
C MET A 1 -13.60 -6.03 -4.39
N GLN A 2 -12.94 -6.82 -5.24
CA GLN A 2 -11.92 -7.77 -4.76
C GLN A 2 -10.60 -7.02 -4.64
N HIS A 3 -10.07 -6.93 -3.43
CA HIS A 3 -8.73 -6.44 -3.15
C HIS A 3 -7.99 -7.48 -2.31
N LEU A 4 -6.67 -7.48 -2.42
CA LEU A 4 -5.82 -8.25 -1.53
C LEU A 4 -5.37 -7.32 -0.40
N TYR A 5 -5.53 -7.79 0.83
CA TYR A 5 -5.12 -7.09 2.04
C TYR A 5 -4.05 -7.93 2.73
N TRP A 6 -2.93 -7.29 3.06
CA TRP A 6 -1.89 -7.85 3.90
C TRP A 6 -1.66 -6.91 5.08
N ASP A 7 -1.83 -7.46 6.29
CA ASP A 7 -1.46 -6.77 7.51
C ASP A 7 0.05 -6.91 7.71
N LEU A 8 0.77 -5.81 7.56
CA LEU A 8 2.22 -5.74 7.75
C LEU A 8 2.59 -5.54 9.23
N GLY A 9 1.61 -5.28 10.09
CA GLY A 9 1.80 -4.93 11.49
C GLY A 9 2.51 -3.59 11.69
N SER A 10 3.18 -3.45 12.83
CA SER A 10 4.03 -2.29 13.12
C SER A 10 5.35 -2.42 12.38
N VAL A 11 5.52 -1.64 11.33
CA VAL A 11 6.76 -1.56 10.55
C VAL A 11 7.53 -0.31 10.90
N ALA A 12 8.85 -0.42 10.97
CA ALA A 12 9.71 0.75 11.14
C ALA A 12 9.70 1.62 9.87
N PHE A 13 9.82 2.93 10.06
CA PHE A 13 10.02 3.89 8.99
C PHE A 13 11.24 3.53 8.12
N GLY A 14 11.16 3.79 6.81
CA GLY A 14 12.19 3.40 5.84
C GLY A 14 12.24 1.90 5.53
N ALA A 15 11.29 1.11 6.03
CA ALA A 15 11.14 -0.27 5.59
C ALA A 15 10.79 -0.30 4.09
N ARG A 16 11.45 -1.21 3.36
CA ARG A 16 11.18 -1.45 1.95
C ARG A 16 10.42 -2.75 1.78
N PHE A 17 9.34 -2.67 1.01
CA PHE A 17 8.52 -3.80 0.63
C PHE A 17 8.67 -4.05 -0.85
N GLU A 18 9.02 -5.30 -1.18
CA GLU A 18 8.99 -5.78 -2.55
C GLU A 18 7.65 -6.49 -2.78
N VAL A 19 6.89 -5.99 -3.76
CA VAL A 19 5.59 -6.54 -4.14
C VAL A 19 5.73 -7.15 -5.53
N GLU A 20 5.65 -8.47 -5.59
CA GLU A 20 5.60 -9.20 -6.86
C GLU A 20 4.17 -9.26 -7.42
N LEU A 21 3.98 -8.67 -8.60
CA LEU A 21 2.71 -8.69 -9.30
C LEU A 21 2.72 -9.81 -10.33
N ARG A 22 1.77 -10.74 -10.21
CA ARG A 22 1.64 -11.86 -11.14
C ARG A 22 0.34 -11.78 -11.94
N GLY A 23 0.48 -11.50 -13.23
CA GLY A 23 -0.57 -11.69 -14.24
C GLY A 23 -1.11 -10.41 -14.88
N SER A 24 -1.40 -9.36 -14.12
CA SER A 24 -1.95 -8.11 -14.66
C SER A 24 -1.57 -6.91 -13.83
N SER A 25 -1.56 -5.74 -14.47
CA SER A 25 -1.34 -4.45 -13.84
C SER A 25 -2.37 -4.23 -12.72
N CYS A 26 -1.92 -3.85 -11.54
CA CYS A 26 -2.79 -3.60 -10.41
C CYS A 26 -2.37 -2.36 -9.64
N ARG A 27 -3.29 -1.85 -8.83
CA ARG A 27 -3.03 -0.76 -7.91
C ARG A 27 -2.45 -1.32 -6.63
N VAL A 28 -1.27 -0.86 -6.25
CA VAL A 28 -0.66 -1.18 -4.96
C VAL A 28 -0.81 0.07 -4.09
N CYS A 29 -1.48 -0.12 -2.95
CA CYS A 29 -1.74 0.94 -1.99
C CYS A 29 -1.15 0.51 -0.64
N LEU A 30 -0.20 1.30 -0.15
CA LEU A 30 0.32 1.24 1.21
C LEU A 30 -0.39 2.33 2.01
N MET A 31 -1.03 1.95 3.10
CA MET A 31 -1.81 2.82 3.96
C MET A 31 -1.75 2.30 5.39
N ASP A 32 -2.05 3.16 6.35
CA ASP A 32 -2.17 2.72 7.73
C ASP A 32 -3.56 2.13 8.01
N ALA A 33 -3.83 1.83 9.28
CA ALA A 33 -5.09 1.25 9.70
C ALA A 33 -6.29 2.21 9.57
N GLU A 34 -6.09 3.52 9.79
CA GLU A 34 -7.15 4.52 9.73
C GLU A 34 -7.59 4.75 8.28
N GLU A 35 -6.62 4.90 7.37
CA GLU A 35 -6.83 5.09 5.94
C GLU A 35 -7.45 3.84 5.31
N TYR A 36 -7.09 2.65 5.80
CA TYR A 36 -7.73 1.40 5.37
C TYR A 36 -9.19 1.32 5.79
N GLN A 37 -9.55 1.79 7.00
CA GLN A 37 -10.97 1.90 7.38
C GLN A 37 -11.70 2.91 6.50
N ALA A 38 -11.12 4.08 6.23
CA ALA A 38 -11.71 5.07 5.33
C ALA A 38 -11.94 4.51 3.92
N TYR A 39 -11.01 3.70 3.38
CA TYR A 39 -11.20 2.98 2.11
C TYR A 39 -12.40 2.02 2.14
N LEU A 40 -12.60 1.28 3.23
CA LEU A 40 -13.75 0.37 3.39
C LEU A 40 -15.07 1.14 3.50
N ASP A 41 -15.05 2.27 4.21
CA ASP A 41 -16.20 3.16 4.40
C ASP A 41 -16.49 4.03 3.17
N GLN A 42 -15.62 3.98 2.15
CA GLN A 42 -15.66 4.81 0.93
C GLN A 42 -15.56 6.32 1.23
N ASP A 43 -14.89 6.67 2.32
CA ASP A 43 -14.57 8.05 2.67
C ASP A 43 -13.28 8.51 1.95
N ALA A 44 -12.85 9.75 2.18
CA ALA A 44 -11.56 10.23 1.75
C ALA A 44 -10.44 9.47 2.48
N TYR A 45 -9.52 8.89 1.71
CA TYR A 45 -8.34 8.19 2.22
C TYR A 45 -7.11 8.62 1.43
N GLU A 46 -5.95 8.60 2.10
CA GLU A 46 -4.65 8.75 1.49
C GLU A 46 -3.95 7.40 1.39
N TYR A 47 -3.02 7.27 0.45
CA TYR A 47 -2.24 6.06 0.30
C TYR A 47 -0.94 6.36 -0.43
N TYR A 48 0.09 5.60 -0.10
CA TYR A 48 1.37 5.59 -0.77
C TYR A 48 1.40 4.48 -1.83
N GLY A 49 2.05 4.75 -2.95
CA GLY A 49 2.10 3.83 -4.09
C GLY A 49 1.31 4.35 -5.29
N GLY A 50 0.71 3.44 -6.06
CA GLY A 50 0.16 3.78 -7.36
C GLY A 50 -0.29 2.59 -8.19
N PHE A 51 -0.49 2.83 -9.47
CA PHE A 51 -0.82 1.80 -10.44
C PHE A 51 0.45 1.29 -11.09
N TYR A 52 0.70 -0.02 -10.99
CA TYR A 52 1.90 -0.64 -11.50
C TYR A 52 1.51 -1.71 -12.52
N ASP A 53 2.15 -1.65 -13.68
CA ASP A 53 2.05 -2.62 -14.77
C ASP A 53 3.30 -3.51 -14.91
N ALA A 54 4.32 -3.26 -14.08
CA ALA A 54 5.57 -4.00 -14.03
C ALA A 54 5.87 -4.52 -12.61
N SER A 55 6.66 -5.58 -12.53
CA SER A 55 7.08 -6.26 -11.29
C SER A 55 8.59 -6.50 -11.32
N PRO A 56 9.31 -6.48 -10.18
CA PRO A 56 8.81 -6.18 -8.82
C PRO A 56 8.55 -4.69 -8.60
N VAL A 57 7.62 -4.39 -7.69
CA VAL A 57 7.33 -3.03 -7.23
C VAL A 57 7.97 -2.85 -5.86
N GLU A 58 8.86 -1.87 -5.75
CA GLU A 58 9.43 -1.47 -4.47
C GLU A 58 8.64 -0.29 -3.88
N LEU A 59 8.16 -0.48 -2.64
CA LEU A 59 7.50 0.55 -1.85
C LEU A 59 8.30 0.82 -0.59
N GLU A 60 8.62 2.07 -0.34
CA GLU A 60 9.28 2.51 0.88
C GLU A 60 8.24 3.13 1.82
N VAL A 61 8.26 2.75 3.10
CA VAL A 61 7.46 3.42 4.12
C VAL A 61 8.01 4.84 4.27
N PRO A 62 7.21 5.87 4.01
CA PRO A 62 7.66 7.25 4.13
C PRO A 62 8.15 7.51 5.55
N TYR A 63 9.18 8.35 5.65
CA TYR A 63 9.55 8.93 6.94
C TYR A 63 8.46 9.92 7.32
N ASP A 64 7.86 9.72 8.49
CA ASP A 64 7.08 10.77 9.14
C ASP A 64 8.11 11.79 9.64
N ASP A 65 8.36 12.82 8.83
CA ASP A 65 9.27 13.93 9.17
C ASP A 65 8.51 14.85 10.14
N ASP A 66 8.42 14.45 11.41
CA ASP A 66 7.97 15.30 12.53
C ASP A 66 9.16 15.70 13.43
#